data_AF-A0A0J1GHI7-F1
#
_entry.id   AF-A0A0J1GHI7-F1
#
_cell.length_a   1.000
_cell.length_b   1.000
_cell.length_c   1.000
_cell.angle_alpha   90.00
_cell.angle_beta   90.00
_cell.angle_gamma   90.00
#
_symmetry.space_group_name_H-M   'P 1'
#
loop_
_entity.id
_entity.type
_entity.pdbx_description
1 polymer ?
#
loop_
_entity_poly.entity_id
_entity_poly.type
_entity_poly.pdbx_seq_one_letter_code
_entity_poly.pdbx_strand_id
1 'polypeptide(L)' 'MFSINSTIGLFAHVDLSALPEEKTALFIEGLVLHYGNHQALLDIHMRIANGQV' A
#
# COMPACT_ATOMS: atom_id res chain seq x y z
N MET A 1 10.49 20.94 33.77
CA MET A 1 11.13 20.33 32.58
C MET A 1 10.13 19.35 31.99
N PHE A 2 9.47 19.72 30.90
CA PHE A 2 8.55 18.82 30.20
C PHE A 2 9.36 17.94 29.26
N SER A 3 9.54 16.66 29.62
CA SER A 3 10.14 15.67 28.73
C SER A 3 9.06 15.21 27.75
N ILE A 4 9.02 15.85 26.59
CA ILE A 4 8.31 15.34 25.42
C ILE A 4 9.10 14.15 24.90
N ASN A 5 8.70 12.94 25.32
CA ASN A 5 9.03 11.71 24.60
C ASN A 5 8.28 11.76 23.26
N SER A 6 8.79 12.55 22.32
CA SER A 6 8.43 12.43 20.93
C SER A 6 9.09 11.15 20.41
N THR A 7 8.45 10.01 20.66
CA THR A 7 8.63 8.85 19.80
C THR A 7 8.08 9.26 18.43
N ILE A 8 8.87 10.04 17.69
CA ILE A 8 8.67 10.28 16.27
C ILE A 8 8.70 8.88 15.70
N GLY A 9 7.52 8.34 15.39
CA GLY A 9 7.38 7.00 14.86
C GLY A 9 8.20 6.92 13.58
N LEU A 10 9.39 6.35 13.68
CA LEU A 10 10.24 5.98 12.56
C LEU A 10 9.62 4.76 11.89
N PHE A 11 8.38 4.86 11.44
CA PHE A 11 7.90 3.97 10.41
C PHE A 11 8.59 4.46 9.14
N ALA A 12 9.76 3.88 8.86
CA ALA A 12 10.37 3.98 7.56
C ALA A 12 9.27 3.72 6.53
N HIS A 13 9.08 4.65 5.60
CA HIS A 13 8.09 4.51 4.55
C HIS A 13 8.36 3.17 3.85
N VAL A 14 7.46 2.21 4.05
CA VAL A 14 7.64 0.88 3.49
C VAL A 14 7.57 1.05 1.98
N ASP A 15 8.68 0.73 1.31
CA ASP A 15 8.69 0.70 -0.14
C ASP A 15 7.86 -0.50 -0.61
N LEU A 16 6.63 -0.21 -1.00
CA LEU A 16 5.67 -1.21 -1.47
C LEU A 16 6.12 -1.85 -2.79
N SER A 17 7.02 -1.22 -3.55
CA SER A 17 7.56 -1.82 -4.77
C SER A 17 8.55 -2.96 -4.50
N ALA A 18 9.21 -2.93 -3.32
CA ALA A 18 10.19 -3.92 -2.89
C ALA A 18 9.66 -4.83 -1.76
N LEU A 19 8.34 -4.82 -1.51
CA LEU A 19 7.76 -5.59 -0.42
C LEU A 19 7.85 -7.10 -0.73
N PRO A 20 8.43 -7.92 0.17
CA PRO A 20 8.49 -9.37 -0.02
C PRO A 20 7.09 -9.98 -0.16
N GLU A 21 6.95 -11.07 -0.92
CA GLU A 21 5.67 -11.77 -1.07
C GLU A 21 5.11 -12.23 0.28
N GLU A 22 5.97 -12.69 1.19
CA GLU A 22 5.55 -13.18 2.51
C GLU A 22 4.97 -12.08 3.41
N LYS A 23 5.26 -10.82 3.08
CA LYS A 23 4.74 -9.62 3.77
C LYS A 23 3.65 -8.91 2.98
N THR A 24 3.30 -9.41 1.80
CA THR A 24 2.26 -8.86 0.94
C THR A 24 0.92 -9.52 1.26
N ALA A 25 -0.08 -8.73 1.62
CA ALA A 25 -1.45 -9.23 1.83
C ALA A 25 -2.28 -9.21 0.54
N LEU A 26 -2.08 -8.19 -0.30
CA LEU A 26 -2.74 -8.07 -1.59
C LEU A 26 -1.75 -7.57 -2.63
N PHE A 27 -1.73 -8.23 -3.78
CA PHE A 27 -1.01 -7.79 -4.96
C PHE A 27 -1.98 -7.71 -6.13
N ILE A 28 -2.00 -6.56 -6.79
CA ILE A 28 -2.79 -6.28 -8.00
C ILE A 28 -1.81 -5.88 -9.08
N GLU A 29 -1.91 -6.54 -10.24
CA GLU A 29 -1.12 -6.26 -11.43
C GLU A 29 -2.04 -6.12 -12.64
N GLY A 30 -1.97 -4.99 -13.33
CA GLY A 30 -2.72 -4.76 -14.57
C GLY A 30 -4.24 -4.78 -14.41
N LEU A 31 -4.78 -4.31 -13.29
CA LEU A 31 -6.23 -4.29 -13.08
C LEU A 31 -6.89 -3.25 -13.99
N VAL A 32 -7.81 -3.74 -14.82
CA VAL A 32 -8.70 -2.94 -15.66
C VAL A 32 -10.14 -3.21 -15.22
N LEU A 33 -10.88 -2.14 -14.90
CA LEU A 33 -12.27 -2.24 -14.45
C LEU A 33 -13.17 -1.36 -15.31
N HIS A 34 -14.24 -1.98 -15.82
CA HIS A 34 -15.29 -1.29 -16.57
C HIS A 34 -16.59 -1.30 -15.77
N TYR A 35 -17.28 -0.17 -15.76
CA TYR A 35 -18.65 -0.05 -15.25
C TYR A 35 -19.57 0.34 -16.41
N GLY A 36 -20.32 -0.64 -16.91
CA GLY A 36 -21.06 -0.51 -18.16
C GLY A 36 -20.11 -0.22 -19.33
N ASN A 37 -20.40 0.85 -20.07
CA ASN A 37 -19.57 1.30 -21.20
C ASN A 37 -18.44 2.26 -20.79
N HIS A 38 -18.21 2.47 -19.49
CA HIS A 38 -17.18 3.37 -18.98
C HIS A 38 -16.00 2.60 -18.39
N GLN A 39 -14.78 3.04 -18.69
CA GLN A 39 -13.57 2.50 -18.07
C GLN A 39 -13.30 3.25 -16.77
N ALA A 40 -13.44 2.57 -15.63
CA ALA A 40 -13.28 3.15 -14.30
C ALA A 40 -11.85 3.02 -13.78
N LEU A 41 -11.17 1.90 -14.08
CA LEU A 41 -9.76 1.69 -13.75
C LEU A 41 -9.02 1.21 -15.00
N LEU A 42 -7.80 1.72 -15.20
CA LEU A 42 -6.93 1.35 -16.31
C LEU A 42 -5.54 1.06 -15.75
N ASP A 43 -5.05 -0.16 -16.01
CA ASP A 43 -3.69 -0.62 -15.73
C ASP A 43 -3.23 -0.31 -14.29
N ILE A 44 -4.07 -0.70 -13.32
CA ILE A 44 -3.76 -0.47 -11.91
C ILE A 44 -2.79 -1.53 -11.39
N HIS A 45 -1.71 -1.05 -10.77
CA HIS A 45 -0.71 -1.84 -10.06
C HIS A 45 -0.68 -1.40 -8.61
N MET A 46 -0.89 -2.34 -7.68
CA MET A 46 -0.99 -2.04 -6.26
C MET A 46 -0.42 -3.19 -5.43
N ARG A 47 0.26 -2.84 -4.33
CA ARG A 47 0.69 -3.81 -3.32
C ARG A 47 0.32 -3.31 -1.94
N ILE A 48 -0.33 -4.15 -1.14
CA ILE A 48 -0.75 -3.84 0.23
C ILE A 48 0.00 -4.76 1.19
N ALA A 49 0.63 -4.18 2.22
CA ALA A 49 1.35 -4.92 3.23
C ALA A 49 0.41 -5.61 4.23
N ASN A 50 0.83 -6.76 4.73
CA ASN A 50 0.12 -7.49 5.77
C ASN A 50 0.10 -6.67 7.09
N GLY A 51 -1.07 -6.53 7.71
CA GLY A 51 -1.27 -5.77 8.94
C GLY A 51 -1.46 -4.26 8.76
N GLN A 52 -1.51 -3.74 7.53
CA GLN A 52 -2.03 -2.39 7.28
C GLN A 52 -3.55 -2.44 7.05
N VAL A 53 -4.30 -1.83 7.97
CA VAL A 53 -5.75 -1.58 7.90
C VAL A 53 -6.03 -0.11 8.11
#